data_AF-A0AAD6UH38-F1
#
_entry.id   AF-A0AAD6UH38-F1
#
_cell.length_a   1.000
_cell.length_b   1.000
_cell.length_c   1.000
_cell.angle_alpha   90.00
_cell.angle_beta   90.00
_cell.angle_gamma   90.00
#
_symmetry.space_group_name_H-M   'P 1'
#
loop_
_entity.id
_entity.type
_entity.pdbx_description
1 polymer ?
#
loop_
_entity_poly.entity_id
_entity_poly.type
_entity_poly.pdbx_seq_one_letter_code
_entity_poly.pdbx_strand_id
1 'polypeptide(L)'
;MFFFFCLPFFFFFFTAQAALVNVTIDDSAGDPLSGARVAYTPPDAWNSQNECQDCAVHPDVAQLEAGTWHESTFSVDSATTKYPDVPLTASVSFNGSAVYVFCALTNAASDMSFYIDGVVAGTFVQPALASDSATFNYRVPVFASARLPARQHTLTIQNGLQGGPRALLVLDSIVYTRDDSTQPSALPAAGAGATPKLRDANVAAAVVIVLVFVAFSGGLAIFLLRRRRRRRAVYAQYMPEGAVRAFPTFLGPARPGTPAHPGTPGLAPPQPAYAGGRPAPPSTSWWVGRDQKSSYRPYDDLDQAQGRLQRPQGWERPTAQV
;
A
#
# COMPACT_ATOMS: atom_id res chain seq x y z
N MET A 1 20.82 31.02 60.01
CA MET A 1 20.45 31.69 58.75
C MET A 1 20.54 30.63 57.65
N PHE A 2 19.40 30.20 57.13
CA PHE A 2 19.23 29.03 56.27
C PHE A 2 19.88 29.24 54.89
N PHE A 3 20.93 28.49 54.57
CA PHE A 3 21.42 28.40 53.19
C PHE A 3 20.87 27.13 52.55
N PHE A 4 19.85 27.32 51.71
CA PHE A 4 19.34 26.36 50.74
C PHE A 4 20.51 25.84 49.88
N PHE A 5 20.97 24.62 50.13
CA PHE A 5 21.81 23.89 49.19
C PHE A 5 20.93 23.46 48.00
N CYS A 6 20.86 24.30 46.98
CA CYS A 6 20.42 23.88 45.65
C CYS A 6 21.45 22.89 45.10
N LEU A 7 21.30 21.61 45.44
CA LEU A 7 21.89 20.52 44.66
C LEU A 7 21.53 20.77 43.20
N PRO A 8 22.51 20.88 42.27
CA PRO A 8 22.19 20.86 40.86
C PRO A 8 21.70 19.45 40.61
N PHE A 9 20.38 19.29 40.59
CA PHE A 9 19.72 18.08 40.13
C PHE A 9 20.13 17.94 38.66
N PHE A 10 21.25 17.26 38.43
CA PHE A 10 21.77 16.93 37.11
C PHE A 10 20.79 15.87 36.58
N PHE A 11 19.61 16.35 36.15
CA PHE A 11 18.68 15.60 35.33
C PHE A 11 19.47 15.26 34.07
N PHE A 12 20.14 14.10 34.10
CA PHE A 12 20.48 13.36 32.90
C PHE A 12 19.15 13.12 32.21
N PHE A 13 18.75 14.06 31.36
CA PHE A 13 17.71 13.83 30.38
C PHE A 13 18.26 12.73 29.47
N PHE A 14 18.02 11.48 29.84
CA PHE A 14 18.09 10.36 28.92
C PHE A 14 17.08 10.69 27.82
N THR A 15 17.55 11.33 26.77
CA THR A 15 16.74 11.59 25.60
C THR A 15 16.50 10.22 24.96
N ALA A 16 15.34 9.63 25.25
CA ALA A 16 14.90 8.41 24.59
C ALA A 16 14.91 8.65 23.08
N GLN A 17 15.81 7.95 22.39
CA GLN A 17 16.00 8.05 20.96
C GLN A 17 14.93 7.19 20.26
N ALA A 18 13.69 7.66 20.21
CA ALA A 18 12.68 7.06 19.34
C ALA A 18 13.07 7.32 17.88
N ALA A 19 13.26 6.24 17.12
CA ALA A 19 13.51 6.26 15.69
C ALA A 19 12.29 5.67 14.99
N LEU A 20 11.76 6.38 14.00
CA LEU A 20 10.72 5.87 13.13
C LEU A 20 11.38 4.95 12.10
N VAL A 21 10.89 3.72 12.00
CA VAL A 21 11.33 2.72 11.02
C VAL A 21 10.14 2.28 10.18
N ASN A 22 10.41 1.96 8.92
CA ASN A 22 9.41 1.41 8.01
C ASN A 22 9.48 -0.11 8.04
N VAL A 23 8.32 -0.74 8.02
CA VAL A 23 8.15 -2.20 7.95
C VAL A 23 7.27 -2.49 6.75
N THR A 24 7.74 -3.36 5.88
CA THR A 24 6.99 -3.82 4.71
C THR A 24 6.24 -5.09 5.08
N ILE A 25 4.92 -5.07 4.87
CA ILE A 25 4.04 -6.22 4.86
C ILE A 25 3.96 -6.64 3.40
N ASP A 26 4.49 -7.82 3.13
CA ASP A 26 4.40 -8.48 1.84
C ASP A 26 2.97 -9.02 1.63
N ASP A 27 2.46 -8.94 0.40
CA ASP A 27 1.10 -9.36 0.07
C ASP A 27 0.85 -10.86 0.38
N SER A 28 1.91 -11.68 0.32
CA SER A 28 1.84 -13.13 0.49
C SER A 28 2.41 -13.57 1.84
N ALA A 29 3.63 -13.17 2.16
CA ALA A 29 4.35 -13.53 3.39
C ALA A 29 3.82 -12.79 4.64
N GLY A 30 3.24 -11.60 4.47
CA GLY A 30 2.70 -10.79 5.55
C GLY A 30 3.74 -9.92 6.27
N ASP A 31 3.41 -9.50 7.49
CA ASP A 31 4.25 -8.67 8.35
C ASP A 31 5.39 -9.51 8.96
N PRO A 32 6.67 -9.20 8.69
CA PRO A 32 7.80 -9.96 9.19
C PRO A 32 7.97 -9.87 10.72
N LEU A 33 7.38 -8.87 11.38
CA LEU A 33 7.52 -8.67 12.82
C LEU A 33 6.43 -9.36 13.63
N SER A 34 5.17 -9.28 13.16
CA SER A 34 4.02 -9.82 13.87
C SER A 34 3.55 -11.17 13.33
N GLY A 35 3.95 -11.54 12.10
CA GLY A 35 3.43 -12.69 11.37
C GLY A 35 2.00 -12.48 10.84
N ALA A 36 1.41 -11.28 10.99
CA ALA A 36 0.09 -10.98 10.47
C ALA A 36 0.09 -11.03 8.94
N ARG A 37 -0.80 -11.82 8.35
CA ARG A 37 -0.97 -11.95 6.89
C ARG A 37 -2.14 -11.13 6.41
N VAL A 38 -2.11 -10.78 5.13
CA VAL A 38 -3.25 -10.15 4.46
C VAL A 38 -4.39 -11.18 4.36
N ALA A 39 -5.55 -10.82 4.88
CA ALA A 39 -6.78 -11.59 4.77
C ALA A 39 -7.54 -11.16 3.52
N TYR A 40 -7.59 -12.03 2.52
CA TYR A 40 -8.32 -11.84 1.27
C TYR A 40 -9.73 -12.40 1.38
N THR A 41 -10.74 -11.63 0.98
CA THR A 41 -12.15 -12.02 1.12
C THR A 41 -12.98 -11.61 -0.10
N PRO A 42 -13.79 -12.53 -0.65
CA PRO A 42 -13.74 -13.98 -0.43
C PRO A 42 -12.41 -14.56 -0.97
N PRO A 43 -11.79 -15.57 -0.31
CA PRO A 43 -10.44 -16.02 -0.65
C PRO A 43 -10.26 -16.45 -2.12
N ASP A 44 -11.26 -17.11 -2.69
CA ASP A 44 -11.25 -17.61 -4.07
C ASP A 44 -11.58 -16.55 -5.12
N ALA A 45 -11.72 -15.27 -4.73
CA ALA A 45 -11.76 -14.14 -5.67
C ALA A 45 -10.41 -13.45 -5.83
N TRP A 46 -9.38 -13.93 -5.13
CA TRP A 46 -8.02 -13.38 -5.16
C TRP A 46 -7.07 -14.44 -5.68
N ASN A 47 -6.39 -14.15 -6.78
CA ASN A 47 -5.42 -15.06 -7.37
C ASN A 47 -4.01 -14.64 -6.94
N SER A 48 -3.20 -15.63 -6.55
CA SER A 48 -1.78 -15.46 -6.30
C SER A 48 -0.94 -15.97 -7.47
N GLN A 49 0.35 -15.64 -7.52
CA GLN A 49 1.30 -16.10 -8.54
C GLN A 49 1.17 -17.59 -8.92
N ASN A 50 0.98 -18.47 -7.94
CA ASN A 50 0.99 -19.93 -8.15
C ASN A 50 -0.35 -20.50 -8.62
N GLU A 51 -1.43 -19.74 -8.45
CA GLU A 51 -2.81 -20.18 -8.73
C GLU A 51 -3.30 -19.66 -10.09
N CYS A 52 -2.42 -18.99 -10.83
CA CYS A 52 -2.77 -17.98 -11.82
C CYS A 52 -2.07 -18.27 -13.15
N GLN A 53 -2.16 -19.51 -13.64
CA GLN A 53 -1.62 -19.88 -14.96
C GLN A 53 -2.39 -19.22 -16.12
N ASP A 54 -3.69 -18.96 -15.94
CA ASP A 54 -4.59 -18.39 -16.96
C ASP A 54 -5.13 -17.00 -16.57
N CYS A 55 -4.44 -16.28 -15.70
CA CYS A 55 -4.92 -14.97 -15.28
C CYS A 55 -4.81 -13.92 -16.38
N ALA A 56 -5.65 -12.91 -16.27
CA ALA A 56 -5.65 -11.78 -17.21
C ALA A 56 -4.37 -10.94 -17.12
N VAL A 57 -3.60 -11.05 -16.04
CA VAL A 57 -2.44 -10.21 -15.76
C VAL A 57 -1.26 -11.03 -15.22
N HIS A 58 -0.07 -10.76 -15.76
CA HIS A 58 1.18 -11.39 -15.36
C HIS A 58 2.26 -10.30 -15.15
N PRO A 59 2.32 -9.70 -13.95
CA PRO A 59 3.38 -8.74 -13.63
C PRO A 59 4.77 -9.40 -13.65
N ASP A 60 5.80 -8.59 -13.96
CA ASP A 60 7.20 -8.97 -13.83
C ASP A 60 7.58 -9.06 -12.36
N VAL A 61 7.78 -10.29 -11.90
CA VAL A 61 8.05 -10.62 -10.50
C VAL A 61 9.35 -10.00 -9.99
N ALA A 62 10.30 -9.68 -10.87
CA ALA A 62 11.53 -8.99 -10.47
C ALA A 62 11.29 -7.54 -10.00
N GLN A 63 10.11 -6.98 -10.29
CA GLN A 63 9.76 -5.60 -9.94
C GLN A 63 8.82 -5.51 -8.73
N LEU A 64 8.32 -6.65 -8.25
CA LEU A 64 7.44 -6.76 -7.09
C LEU A 64 8.24 -6.96 -5.79
N GLU A 65 7.64 -6.61 -4.67
CA GLU A 65 8.15 -6.95 -3.34
C GLU A 65 8.12 -8.47 -3.16
N ALA A 66 9.24 -9.03 -2.69
CA ALA A 66 9.47 -10.48 -2.56
C ALA A 66 9.16 -11.36 -3.79
N GLY A 67 8.88 -10.76 -4.95
CA GLY A 67 8.44 -11.45 -6.16
C GLY A 67 7.02 -12.00 -6.11
N THR A 68 6.17 -11.50 -5.21
CA THR A 68 4.79 -11.97 -5.03
C THR A 68 3.75 -10.89 -5.30
N TRP A 69 2.52 -11.31 -5.58
CA TRP A 69 1.36 -10.45 -5.72
C TRP A 69 0.09 -11.23 -5.48
N HIS A 70 -0.96 -10.50 -5.11
CA HIS A 70 -2.34 -10.96 -5.16
C HIS A 70 -3.16 -10.02 -6.03
N GLU A 71 -3.93 -10.58 -6.95
CA GLU A 71 -4.83 -9.81 -7.80
C GLU A 71 -6.30 -10.17 -7.56
N SER A 72 -7.17 -9.19 -7.74
CA SER A 72 -8.61 -9.41 -7.78
C SER A 72 -9.26 -8.52 -8.82
N THR A 73 -10.36 -9.02 -9.39
CA THR A 73 -11.18 -8.23 -10.31
C THR A 73 -12.63 -8.14 -9.82
N PHE A 74 -13.06 -6.93 -9.50
CA PHE A 74 -14.46 -6.61 -9.30
C PHE A 74 -15.18 -6.50 -10.65
N SER A 75 -16.40 -7.04 -10.74
CA SER A 75 -17.27 -6.92 -11.91
C SER A 75 -18.73 -7.10 -11.50
N VAL A 76 -19.64 -6.38 -12.13
CA VAL A 76 -21.10 -6.58 -11.98
C VAL A 76 -21.62 -7.71 -12.86
N ASP A 77 -20.84 -8.13 -13.86
CA ASP A 77 -21.25 -9.16 -14.83
C ASP A 77 -20.96 -10.57 -14.32
N SER A 78 -22.04 -11.32 -14.03
CA SER A 78 -22.02 -12.71 -13.59
C SER A 78 -21.38 -13.68 -14.57
N ALA A 79 -21.19 -13.32 -15.85
CA ALA A 79 -20.48 -14.14 -16.81
C ALA A 79 -18.95 -14.11 -16.60
N THR A 80 -18.44 -13.09 -15.89
CA THR A 80 -16.99 -12.82 -15.78
C THR A 80 -16.43 -13.02 -14.37
N THR A 81 -17.28 -13.23 -13.38
CA THR A 81 -16.86 -13.42 -11.98
C THR A 81 -17.86 -14.30 -11.23
N LYS A 82 -17.34 -15.07 -10.27
CA LYS A 82 -18.13 -15.84 -9.30
C LYS A 82 -18.87 -14.94 -8.30
N TYR A 83 -18.40 -13.70 -8.12
CA TYR A 83 -18.88 -12.73 -7.15
C TYR A 83 -19.38 -11.46 -7.84
N PRO A 84 -20.47 -11.54 -8.63
CA PRO A 84 -20.98 -10.38 -9.35
C PRO A 84 -21.51 -9.33 -8.38
N ASP A 85 -21.11 -8.08 -8.59
CA ASP A 85 -21.56 -6.92 -7.82
C ASP A 85 -21.21 -6.98 -6.32
N VAL A 86 -20.20 -7.78 -5.95
CA VAL A 86 -19.70 -7.89 -4.56
C VAL A 86 -18.30 -7.29 -4.48
N PRO A 87 -18.09 -6.19 -3.72
CA PRO A 87 -16.76 -5.66 -3.47
C PRO A 87 -15.85 -6.68 -2.77
N LEU A 88 -14.59 -6.74 -3.20
CA LEU A 88 -13.60 -7.70 -2.71
C LEU A 88 -12.62 -7.01 -1.77
N THR A 89 -12.19 -7.64 -0.68
CA THR A 89 -11.37 -6.96 0.34
C THR A 89 -10.07 -7.68 0.67
N ALA A 90 -9.01 -6.91 0.89
CA ALA A 90 -7.75 -7.33 1.49
C ALA A 90 -7.55 -6.58 2.81
N SER A 91 -7.41 -7.28 3.93
CA SER A 91 -7.30 -6.66 5.25
C SER A 91 -6.09 -7.12 6.05
N VAL A 92 -5.40 -6.22 6.73
CA VAL A 92 -4.26 -6.55 7.59
C VAL A 92 -4.17 -5.63 8.80
N SER A 93 -3.71 -6.17 9.93
CA SER A 93 -3.44 -5.38 11.13
C SER A 93 -1.97 -4.99 11.22
N PHE A 94 -1.69 -3.76 11.64
CA PHE A 94 -0.33 -3.25 11.84
C PHE A 94 -0.28 -2.38 13.10
N ASN A 95 0.88 -2.26 13.73
CA ASN A 95 1.10 -1.38 14.88
C ASN A 95 2.05 -0.25 14.49
N GLY A 96 1.51 0.93 14.21
CA GLY A 96 2.25 2.01 13.58
C GLY A 96 1.57 3.37 13.66
N SER A 97 2.19 4.35 13.00
CA SER A 97 1.82 5.76 12.98
C SER A 97 1.70 6.33 11.56
N ALA A 98 1.95 5.51 10.53
CA ALA A 98 1.68 5.80 9.13
C ALA A 98 1.52 4.50 8.35
N VAL A 99 0.82 4.53 7.22
CA VAL A 99 0.68 3.39 6.30
C VAL A 99 0.58 3.85 4.85
N TYR A 100 1.15 3.06 3.95
CA TYR A 100 1.19 3.29 2.50
C TYR A 100 0.86 1.97 1.80
N VAL A 101 0.09 2.03 0.72
CA VAL A 101 -0.26 0.85 -0.09
C VAL A 101 0.31 1.04 -1.49
N PHE A 102 0.99 0.01 -1.97
CA PHE A 102 1.60 -0.03 -3.29
C PHE A 102 0.97 -1.13 -4.13
N CYS A 103 0.64 -0.78 -5.36
CA CYS A 103 0.08 -1.70 -6.35
C CYS A 103 0.92 -1.68 -7.63
N ALA A 104 0.81 -2.76 -8.41
CA ALA A 104 1.22 -2.78 -9.81
C ALA A 104 0.00 -2.40 -10.67
N LEU A 105 -0.01 -1.19 -11.23
CA LEU A 105 -1.14 -0.71 -12.04
C LEU A 105 -0.95 -1.07 -13.51
N THR A 106 -2.02 -1.48 -14.18
CA THR A 106 -2.05 -1.69 -15.63
C THR A 106 -2.88 -0.57 -16.30
N ASN A 107 -3.15 -0.73 -17.60
CA ASN A 107 -4.10 0.11 -18.33
C ASN A 107 -5.57 -0.23 -18.01
N ALA A 108 -5.85 -1.27 -17.22
CA ALA A 108 -7.20 -1.56 -16.76
C ALA A 108 -7.70 -0.47 -15.78
N ALA A 109 -9.02 -0.37 -15.66
CA ALA A 109 -9.61 0.46 -14.63
C ALA A 109 -9.30 -0.09 -13.24
N SER A 110 -9.09 0.79 -12.27
CA SER A 110 -8.96 0.46 -10.85
C SER A 110 -9.86 1.37 -10.03
N ASP A 111 -10.53 0.82 -9.03
CA ASP A 111 -11.40 1.54 -8.12
C ASP A 111 -11.22 0.94 -6.73
N MET A 112 -10.61 1.70 -5.82
CA MET A 112 -10.22 1.23 -4.50
C MET A 112 -10.70 2.18 -3.43
N SER A 113 -11.24 1.62 -2.35
CA SER A 113 -11.54 2.34 -1.12
C SER A 113 -10.69 1.81 0.02
N PHE A 114 -10.12 2.70 0.81
CA PHE A 114 -9.21 2.37 1.91
C PHE A 114 -9.85 2.74 3.23
N TYR A 115 -9.84 1.81 4.17
CA TYR A 115 -10.39 1.99 5.50
C TYR A 115 -9.30 1.80 6.55
N ILE A 116 -9.28 2.68 7.55
CA ILE A 116 -8.46 2.52 8.75
C ILE A 116 -9.42 2.36 9.92
N ASP A 117 -9.31 1.25 10.64
CA ASP A 117 -10.17 0.91 11.78
C ASP A 117 -11.68 0.94 11.44
N GLY A 118 -12.02 0.50 10.22
CA GLY A 118 -13.40 0.48 9.70
C GLY A 118 -13.93 1.83 9.20
N VAL A 119 -13.14 2.90 9.25
CA VAL A 119 -13.52 4.22 8.76
C VAL A 119 -12.85 4.51 7.43
N VAL A 120 -13.61 5.01 6.44
CA VAL A 120 -13.07 5.42 5.13
C VAL A 120 -11.99 6.47 5.34
N ALA A 121 -10.79 6.17 4.88
CA ALA A 121 -9.61 7.02 4.99
C ALA A 121 -9.16 7.60 3.64
N GLY A 122 -9.56 6.98 2.52
CA GLY A 122 -9.27 7.48 1.19
C GLY A 122 -9.82 6.58 0.08
N THR A 123 -9.71 7.05 -1.15
CA THR A 123 -10.10 6.32 -2.36
C THR A 123 -9.06 6.53 -3.45
N PHE A 124 -8.97 5.58 -4.38
CA PHE A 124 -8.14 5.68 -5.58
C PHE A 124 -8.95 5.20 -6.78
N VAL A 125 -9.01 6.02 -7.83
CA VAL A 125 -9.73 5.69 -9.07
C VAL A 125 -8.81 5.95 -10.25
N GLN A 126 -8.64 4.95 -11.10
CA GLN A 126 -7.97 5.04 -12.39
C GLN A 126 -8.93 4.56 -13.48
N PRO A 127 -9.23 5.37 -14.51
CA PRO A 127 -10.03 4.91 -15.64
C PRO A 127 -9.23 3.94 -16.52
N ALA A 128 -9.93 3.08 -17.27
CA ALA A 128 -9.27 2.26 -18.28
C ALA A 128 -8.65 3.14 -19.36
N LEU A 129 -7.39 2.86 -19.70
CA LEU A 129 -6.66 3.57 -20.76
C LEU A 129 -6.74 2.76 -22.05
N ALA A 130 -6.93 3.45 -23.17
CA ALA A 130 -6.97 2.84 -24.50
C ALA A 130 -5.55 2.41 -24.91
N SER A 131 -5.16 1.20 -24.54
CA SER A 131 -3.93 0.56 -25.00
C SER A 131 -4.10 -0.96 -24.99
N ASP A 132 -3.64 -1.60 -26.06
CA ASP A 132 -3.71 -3.04 -26.25
C ASP A 132 -2.58 -3.78 -25.53
N SER A 133 -1.61 -3.07 -24.94
CA SER A 133 -0.52 -3.66 -24.15
C SER A 133 -0.82 -3.58 -22.65
N ALA A 134 -0.68 -4.72 -21.95
CA ALA A 134 -0.66 -4.79 -20.49
C ALA A 134 0.68 -4.25 -19.96
N THR A 135 0.89 -2.94 -20.12
CA THR A 135 2.05 -2.27 -19.54
C THR A 135 1.76 -2.02 -18.07
N PHE A 136 2.67 -2.47 -17.21
CA PHE A 136 2.58 -2.25 -15.77
C PHE A 136 3.40 -1.04 -15.34
N ASN A 137 2.82 -0.26 -14.44
CA ASN A 137 3.52 0.67 -13.58
C ASN A 137 3.64 0.03 -12.19
N TYR A 138 4.86 -0.30 -11.78
CA TYR A 138 5.12 -0.98 -10.51
C TYR A 138 5.31 0.00 -9.35
N ARG A 139 5.09 -0.48 -8.12
CA ARG A 139 5.28 0.27 -6.88
C ARG A 139 4.56 1.62 -6.89
N VAL A 140 3.36 1.67 -7.47
CA VAL A 140 2.56 2.89 -7.51
C VAL A 140 1.90 3.09 -6.14
N PRO A 141 2.14 4.21 -5.44
CA PRO A 141 1.46 4.50 -4.18
C PRO A 141 -0.01 4.84 -4.46
N VAL A 142 -0.92 3.91 -4.15
CA VAL A 142 -2.37 4.09 -4.35
C VAL A 142 -3.08 4.63 -3.11
N PHE A 143 -2.44 4.52 -1.93
CA PHE A 143 -2.94 5.10 -0.69
C PHE A 143 -1.79 5.51 0.22
N ALA A 144 -1.97 6.61 0.96
CA ALA A 144 -1.04 7.09 1.95
C ALA A 144 -1.76 7.76 3.12
N SER A 145 -1.48 7.31 4.33
CA SER A 145 -1.84 8.00 5.57
C SER A 145 -0.58 8.22 6.41
N ALA A 146 -0.02 9.43 6.35
CA ALA A 146 1.27 9.75 6.95
C ALA A 146 1.22 10.08 8.46
N ARG A 147 0.01 10.18 9.04
CA ARG A 147 -0.21 10.62 10.43
C ARG A 147 -1.38 9.89 11.05
N LEU A 148 -1.08 8.76 11.67
CA LEU A 148 -1.99 7.98 12.51
C LEU A 148 -1.52 8.04 13.97
N PRO A 149 -2.44 7.92 14.95
CA PRO A 149 -2.05 7.70 16.34
C PRO A 149 -1.14 6.46 16.44
N ALA A 150 -0.05 6.51 17.19
CA ALA A 150 0.85 5.36 17.33
C ALA A 150 0.19 4.23 18.15
N ARG A 151 -0.52 3.33 17.47
CA ARG A 151 -1.20 2.16 18.06
C ARG A 151 -1.42 1.07 17.02
N GLN A 152 -2.09 0.01 17.45
CA GLN A 152 -2.62 -0.99 16.52
C GLN A 152 -3.76 -0.41 15.69
N HIS A 153 -3.70 -0.67 14.40
CA HIS A 153 -4.66 -0.32 13.38
C HIS A 153 -5.01 -1.53 12.52
N THR A 154 -6.18 -1.47 11.89
CA THR A 154 -6.56 -2.39 10.81
C THR A 154 -6.71 -1.59 9.52
N LEU A 155 -5.94 -1.95 8.50
CA LEU A 155 -6.13 -1.48 7.14
C LEU A 155 -7.04 -2.47 6.42
N THR A 156 -8.09 -1.96 5.76
CA THR A 156 -8.87 -2.72 4.78
C THR A 156 -8.82 -1.99 3.45
N ILE A 157 -8.42 -2.72 2.42
CA ILE A 157 -8.44 -2.28 1.02
C ILE A 157 -9.64 -2.97 0.38
N GLN A 158 -10.56 -2.19 -0.19
CA GLN A 158 -11.71 -2.69 -0.93
C GLN A 158 -11.50 -2.42 -2.42
N ASN A 159 -11.61 -3.45 -3.25
CA ASN A 159 -11.63 -3.36 -4.70
C ASN A 159 -13.08 -3.32 -5.21
N GLY A 160 -13.39 -2.30 -5.99
CA GLY A 160 -14.70 -2.06 -6.55
C GLY A 160 -15.71 -1.49 -5.56
N LEU A 161 -16.86 -1.12 -6.12
CA LEU A 161 -18.01 -0.55 -5.43
C LEU A 161 -19.26 -1.21 -5.98
N GLN A 162 -20.26 -1.45 -5.14
CA GLN A 162 -21.53 -1.99 -5.61
C GLN A 162 -22.14 -1.07 -6.68
N GLY A 163 -22.55 -1.64 -7.81
CA GLY A 163 -23.02 -0.94 -9.01
C GLY A 163 -21.92 -0.24 -9.80
N GLY A 164 -20.65 -0.41 -9.42
CA GLY A 164 -19.49 0.24 -10.03
C GLY A 164 -19.03 -0.42 -11.33
N PRO A 165 -18.08 0.22 -12.05
CA PRO A 165 -17.46 -0.38 -13.22
C PRO A 165 -16.56 -1.57 -12.83
N ARG A 166 -16.21 -2.42 -13.81
CA ARG A 166 -15.18 -3.46 -13.62
C ARG A 166 -13.86 -2.81 -13.18
N ALA A 167 -13.24 -3.35 -12.13
CA ALA A 167 -12.02 -2.79 -11.54
C ALA A 167 -11.01 -3.88 -11.18
N LEU A 168 -9.75 -3.67 -11.56
CA LEU A 168 -8.61 -4.54 -11.25
C LEU A 168 -7.78 -3.93 -10.12
N LEU A 169 -7.37 -4.79 -9.19
CA LEU A 169 -6.40 -4.48 -8.14
C LEU A 169 -5.31 -5.55 -8.16
N VAL A 170 -4.05 -5.14 -8.26
CA VAL A 170 -2.87 -6.02 -8.12
C VAL A 170 -2.03 -5.50 -6.95
N LEU A 171 -2.18 -6.13 -5.78
CA LEU A 171 -1.51 -5.72 -4.55
C LEU A 171 -0.08 -6.24 -4.56
N ASP A 172 0.86 -5.34 -4.29
CA ASP A 172 2.30 -5.63 -4.23
C ASP A 172 2.78 -5.58 -2.77
N SER A 173 2.61 -4.44 -2.10
CA SER A 173 3.04 -4.33 -0.70
C SER A 173 2.32 -3.24 0.10
N ILE A 174 2.39 -3.38 1.42
CA ILE A 174 1.89 -2.39 2.37
C ILE A 174 3.05 -2.00 3.29
N VAL A 175 3.36 -0.70 3.38
CA VAL A 175 4.45 -0.21 4.24
C VAL A 175 3.86 0.57 5.39
N TYR A 176 4.18 0.23 6.63
CA TYR A 176 3.82 1.02 7.80
C TYR A 176 5.04 1.56 8.53
N THR A 177 4.88 2.70 9.20
CA THR A 177 5.93 3.31 10.01
C THR A 177 5.64 3.12 11.50
N ARG A 178 6.63 2.66 12.28
CA ARG A 178 6.53 2.51 13.75
C ARG A 178 7.72 3.12 14.46
N ASP A 179 7.56 3.42 15.75
CA ASP A 179 8.69 3.75 16.61
C ASP A 179 9.41 2.47 17.06
N ASP A 180 10.74 2.45 16.94
CA ASP A 180 11.61 1.36 17.40
C ASP A 180 12.06 1.54 18.86
N SER A 181 11.42 2.43 19.62
CA SER A 181 11.77 2.61 21.04
C SER A 181 11.16 1.50 21.90
N THR A 182 11.72 0.28 21.89
CA THR A 182 12.00 -0.53 23.09
C THR A 182 12.50 -1.95 22.76
N GLN A 183 13.71 -2.26 23.22
CA GLN A 183 13.84 -3.31 24.23
C GLN A 183 14.35 -2.61 25.50
N PRO A 184 13.68 -2.72 26.67
CA PRO A 184 14.27 -2.23 27.91
C PRO A 184 15.48 -3.11 28.23
N SER A 185 16.70 -2.60 28.07
CA SER A 185 17.87 -3.21 28.70
C SER A 185 17.62 -3.24 30.20
N ALA A 186 17.43 -4.43 30.75
CA ALA A 186 17.46 -4.65 32.19
C ALA A 186 18.82 -4.16 32.71
N LEU A 187 18.83 -3.03 33.41
CA LEU A 187 20.02 -2.57 34.13
C LEU A 187 20.28 -3.55 35.28
N PRO A 188 21.51 -4.06 35.46
CA PRO A 188 21.85 -4.83 36.64
C PRO A 188 21.78 -3.90 37.86
N ALA A 189 21.13 -4.36 38.92
CA ALA A 189 21.11 -3.69 40.21
C ALA A 189 22.54 -3.67 40.79
N ALA A 190 23.24 -2.53 40.68
CA ALA A 190 24.52 -2.31 41.34
C ALA A 190 24.28 -1.81 42.77
N GLY A 191 24.70 -2.62 43.74
CA GLY A 191 24.60 -2.35 45.16
C GLY A 191 25.34 -1.09 45.59
N ALA A 192 24.74 -0.39 46.55
CA ALA A 192 25.28 0.79 47.20
C ALA A 192 26.54 0.45 48.01
N GLY A 193 27.64 1.16 47.74
CA GLY A 193 28.89 1.03 48.48
C GLY A 193 29.67 2.34 48.54
N ALA A 194 29.83 2.84 49.77
CA ALA A 194 30.85 3.76 50.27
C ALA A 194 30.81 5.27 49.88
N THR A 195 30.59 6.08 50.91
CA THR A 195 30.86 7.52 51.00
C THR A 195 32.38 7.81 51.05
N PRO A 196 32.92 8.76 50.27
CA PRO A 196 34.20 9.38 50.56
C PRO A 196 34.01 10.71 51.30
N LYS A 197 34.85 10.92 52.32
CA LYS A 197 35.00 12.19 53.03
C LYS A 197 35.55 13.27 52.08
N LEU A 198 34.86 14.41 52.01
CA LEU A 198 35.29 15.59 51.28
C LEU A 198 36.32 16.36 52.10
N ARG A 199 37.47 16.68 51.50
CA ARG A 199 38.46 17.67 52.00
C ARG A 199 38.26 18.98 51.23
N ASP A 200 38.44 20.07 51.95
CA ASP A 200 38.30 21.46 51.47
C ASP A 200 39.23 21.78 50.29
N ALA A 201 38.70 22.46 49.26
CA ALA A 201 39.47 23.42 48.45
C ALA A 201 38.60 24.32 47.53
N ASN A 202 38.85 25.62 47.68
CA ASN A 202 39.02 26.68 46.68
C ASN A 202 37.86 27.13 45.76
N VAL A 203 37.42 28.36 46.05
CA VAL A 203 36.50 29.19 45.27
C VAL A 203 37.27 29.89 44.15
N ALA A 204 37.26 29.33 42.92
CA ALA A 204 37.56 30.05 41.67
C ALA A 204 37.18 29.19 40.44
N ALA A 205 35.90 28.86 40.24
CA ALA A 205 35.50 28.02 39.08
C ALA A 205 34.07 28.26 38.54
N ALA A 206 33.47 29.45 38.74
CA ALA A 206 32.08 29.67 38.32
C ALA A 206 31.90 30.02 36.82
N VAL A 207 32.86 30.73 36.21
CA VAL A 207 32.72 31.23 34.82
C VAL A 207 32.90 30.12 33.78
N VAL A 208 33.81 29.17 34.03
CA VAL A 208 34.08 28.05 33.12
C VAL A 208 32.87 27.13 33.00
N ILE A 209 32.14 26.91 34.10
CA ILE A 209 30.95 26.04 34.12
C ILE A 209 29.84 26.62 33.24
N VAL A 210 29.59 27.93 33.27
CA VAL A 210 28.56 28.57 32.45
C VAL A 210 28.88 28.45 30.95
N LEU A 211 30.14 28.64 30.56
CA LEU A 211 30.55 28.52 29.16
C LEU A 211 30.39 27.08 28.63
N VAL A 212 30.71 26.08 29.43
CA VAL A 212 30.51 24.67 29.06
C VAL A 212 29.02 24.35 28.90
N PHE A 213 28.17 24.87 29.79
CA PHE A 213 26.71 24.66 29.69
C PHE A 213 26.08 25.31 28.44
N VAL A 214 26.51 26.53 28.07
CA VAL A 214 26.04 27.20 26.85
C VAL A 214 26.50 26.46 25.59
N ALA A 215 27.75 26.01 25.56
CA ALA A 215 28.26 25.21 24.44
C ALA A 215 27.53 23.87 24.31
N PHE A 216 27.26 23.19 25.42
CA PHE A 216 26.56 21.91 25.43
C PHE A 216 25.10 22.04 24.99
N SER A 217 24.38 23.04 25.50
CA SER A 217 22.99 23.30 25.13
C SER A 217 22.84 23.73 23.66
N GLY A 218 23.74 24.58 23.16
CA GLY A 218 23.82 24.96 21.75
C GLY A 218 24.11 23.76 20.85
N GLY A 219 25.07 22.92 21.23
CA GLY A 219 25.41 21.69 20.52
C GLY A 219 24.24 20.71 20.46
N LEU A 220 23.52 20.52 21.58
CA LEU A 220 22.34 19.67 21.65
C LEU A 220 21.20 20.21 20.76
N ALA A 221 20.93 21.52 20.80
CA ALA A 221 19.93 22.14 19.93
C ALA A 221 20.25 21.93 18.45
N ILE A 222 21.51 22.16 18.04
CA ILE A 222 21.97 21.94 16.66
C ILE A 222 21.85 20.46 16.27
N PHE A 223 22.22 19.53 17.17
CA PHE A 223 22.08 18.10 16.94
C PHE A 223 20.61 17.70 16.74
N LEU A 224 19.69 18.18 17.58
CA LEU A 224 18.26 17.91 17.47
C LEU A 224 17.66 18.52 16.19
N LEU A 225 18.08 19.73 15.80
CA LEU A 225 17.66 20.36 14.55
C LEU A 225 18.21 19.62 13.32
N ARG A 226 19.48 19.20 13.34
CA ARG A 226 20.07 18.35 12.28
C ARG A 226 19.37 17.00 12.18
N ARG A 227 19.00 16.41 13.31
CA ARG A 227 18.23 15.16 13.36
C ARG A 227 16.81 15.35 12.82
N ARG A 228 16.13 16.44 13.17
CA ARG A 228 14.83 16.81 12.58
C ARG A 228 14.92 17.01 11.06
N ARG A 229 16.00 17.63 10.57
CA ARG A 229 16.26 17.78 9.14
C ARG A 229 16.52 16.43 8.45
N ARG A 230 17.28 15.52 9.06
CA ARG A 230 17.47 14.14 8.55
C ARG A 230 16.16 13.34 8.52
N ARG A 231 15.30 13.49 9.53
CA ARG A 231 13.96 12.86 9.55
C ARG A 231 13.10 13.28 8.34
N ARG A 232 13.19 14.55 7.91
CA ARG A 232 12.48 15.02 6.71
C ARG A 232 13.01 14.41 5.41
N ALA A 233 14.30 14.07 5.34
CA ALA A 233 14.89 13.46 4.15
C ALA A 233 14.41 12.02 3.90
N VAL A 234 14.11 11.26 4.97
CA VAL A 234 13.57 9.88 4.84
C VAL A 234 12.17 9.87 4.24
N TYR A 235 11.32 10.86 4.58
CA TYR A 235 10.01 11.02 3.93
C TYR A 235 10.12 11.38 2.44
N ALA A 236 11.18 12.09 2.03
CA ALA A 236 11.41 12.44 0.64
C ALA A 236 11.89 11.27 -0.23
N GLN A 237 12.42 10.19 0.38
CA GLN A 237 12.88 9.02 -0.37
C GLN A 237 11.72 8.19 -0.95
N TYR A 238 10.57 8.15 -0.28
CA TYR A 238 9.39 7.40 -0.72
C TYR A 238 8.28 8.27 -1.30
N MET A 239 8.38 9.59 -1.14
CA MET A 239 7.48 10.55 -1.79
C MET A 239 8.26 11.37 -2.80
N PRO A 240 8.24 11.00 -4.11
CA PRO A 240 8.67 11.94 -5.13
C PRO A 240 7.88 13.25 -4.93
N GLU A 241 8.58 14.36 -5.08
CA GLU A 241 8.05 15.71 -4.91
C GLU A 241 6.88 15.91 -5.89
N GLY A 242 5.65 15.66 -5.44
CA GLY A 242 4.46 15.58 -6.30
C GLY A 242 3.42 14.53 -5.88
N ALA A 243 3.81 13.44 -5.21
CA ALA A 243 2.88 12.37 -4.80
C ALA A 243 1.79 12.86 -3.83
N VAL A 244 2.13 13.79 -2.92
CA VAL A 244 1.14 14.42 -2.01
C VAL A 244 0.21 15.39 -2.75
N ARG A 245 0.62 15.94 -3.90
CA ARG A 245 -0.22 16.81 -4.74
C ARG A 245 -1.10 16.03 -5.72
N ALA A 246 -0.74 14.78 -6.02
CA ALA A 246 -1.47 13.91 -6.91
C ALA A 246 -2.68 13.24 -6.26
N PHE A 247 -2.78 13.24 -4.93
CA PHE A 247 -4.05 12.98 -4.27
C PHE A 247 -4.92 14.22 -4.42
N PRO A 248 -5.97 14.21 -5.28
CA PRO A 248 -6.99 15.24 -5.17
C PRO A 248 -7.43 15.26 -3.71
N THR A 249 -7.30 16.41 -3.07
CA THR A 249 -8.02 16.70 -1.83
C THR A 249 -9.50 16.73 -2.22
N PHE A 250 -10.09 15.56 -2.45
CA PHE A 250 -11.51 15.48 -2.77
C PHE A 250 -12.26 15.93 -1.54
N LEU A 251 -13.03 16.97 -1.76
CA LEU A 251 -13.98 17.55 -0.84
C LEU A 251 -14.73 16.41 -0.14
N GLY A 252 -14.69 16.38 1.18
CA GLY A 252 -15.51 15.47 1.96
C GLY A 252 -16.99 15.56 1.56
N PRO A 253 -17.81 14.57 1.93
CA PRO A 253 -19.19 14.48 1.46
C PRO A 253 -19.92 15.80 1.69
N ALA A 254 -20.52 16.32 0.61
CA ALA A 254 -21.33 17.52 0.65
C ALA A 254 -22.36 17.38 1.78
N ARG A 255 -22.30 18.31 2.72
CA ARG A 255 -23.23 18.40 3.85
C ARG A 255 -24.67 18.42 3.30
N PRO A 256 -25.57 17.52 3.72
CA PRO A 256 -26.95 17.53 3.26
C PRO A 256 -27.69 18.79 3.76
N GLY A 257 -28.26 19.54 2.82
CA GLY A 257 -29.46 20.35 3.02
C GLY A 257 -29.30 21.66 3.79
N THR A 258 -28.90 22.72 3.09
CA THR A 258 -29.40 24.07 3.41
C THR A 258 -30.61 24.33 2.50
N PRO A 259 -31.82 24.62 3.01
CA PRO A 259 -32.98 24.94 2.19
C PRO A 259 -32.73 26.22 1.39
N ALA A 260 -32.90 26.14 0.06
CA ALA A 260 -32.80 27.30 -0.82
C ALA A 260 -33.98 28.25 -0.59
N HIS A 261 -33.64 29.51 -0.29
CA HIS A 261 -34.57 30.63 -0.28
C HIS A 261 -35.04 30.93 -1.73
N PRO A 262 -36.34 31.12 -1.99
CA PRO A 262 -36.82 31.40 -3.34
C PRO A 262 -36.63 32.88 -3.68
N GLY A 263 -35.91 33.17 -4.78
CA GLY A 263 -35.90 34.52 -5.34
C GLY A 263 -34.65 34.93 -6.11
N THR A 264 -34.28 34.20 -7.17
CA THR A 264 -33.40 34.76 -8.21
C THR A 264 -33.81 34.24 -9.59
N PRO A 265 -34.18 35.10 -10.55
CA PRO A 265 -34.53 34.69 -11.92
C PRO A 265 -33.31 34.16 -12.67
N GLY A 266 -33.48 32.99 -13.29
CA GLY A 266 -32.44 32.28 -14.03
C GLY A 266 -32.08 32.96 -15.35
N LEU A 267 -30.77 33.11 -15.58
CA LEU A 267 -30.20 33.33 -16.90
C LEU A 267 -29.98 31.97 -17.56
N ALA A 268 -30.73 31.70 -18.62
CA ALA A 268 -30.58 30.51 -19.44
C ALA A 268 -29.25 30.57 -20.24
N PRO A 269 -28.52 29.45 -20.36
CA PRO A 269 -27.36 29.37 -21.25
C PRO A 269 -27.80 29.34 -22.74
N PRO A 270 -26.98 29.86 -23.66
CA PRO A 270 -27.32 29.94 -25.07
C PRO A 270 -27.29 28.56 -25.74
N GLN A 271 -28.33 28.27 -26.51
CA GLN A 271 -28.42 27.10 -27.40
C GLN A 271 -27.51 27.29 -28.63
N PRO A 272 -26.78 26.25 -29.09
CA PRO A 272 -26.05 26.30 -30.35
C PRO A 272 -27.01 26.17 -31.55
N ALA A 273 -26.74 26.98 -32.57
CA ALA A 273 -27.52 27.09 -33.80
C ALA A 273 -27.45 25.79 -34.64
N TYR A 274 -28.62 25.26 -34.97
CA TYR A 274 -28.82 24.28 -36.04
C TYR A 274 -28.69 24.98 -37.40
N ALA A 275 -27.68 24.62 -38.18
CA ALA A 275 -27.61 24.92 -39.61
C ALA A 275 -28.12 23.71 -40.40
N GLY A 276 -29.21 23.90 -41.15
CA GLY A 276 -29.84 22.88 -41.97
C GLY A 276 -29.09 22.61 -43.28
N GLY A 277 -29.11 21.34 -43.70
CA GLY A 277 -28.80 20.87 -45.05
C GLY A 277 -29.83 19.79 -45.44
N ARG A 278 -30.49 20.00 -46.58
CA ARG A 278 -31.64 19.25 -47.12
C ARG A 278 -31.31 17.82 -47.60
N PRO A 279 -32.35 16.97 -47.82
CA PRO A 279 -32.23 15.53 -48.11
C PRO A 279 -32.30 15.21 -49.62
N ALA A 280 -31.82 14.02 -50.00
CA ALA A 280 -32.02 13.37 -51.31
C ALA A 280 -31.97 11.81 -51.16
N PRO A 281 -32.57 11.02 -52.09
CA PRO A 281 -33.54 9.95 -51.77
C PRO A 281 -33.00 8.50 -52.03
N PRO A 282 -33.83 7.43 -51.94
CA PRO A 282 -33.39 6.08 -51.60
C PRO A 282 -33.07 5.20 -52.81
N SER A 283 -32.19 4.21 -52.62
CA SER A 283 -32.01 3.08 -53.53
C SER A 283 -32.37 1.77 -52.84
N THR A 284 -33.50 1.20 -53.23
CA THR A 284 -33.88 -0.20 -53.05
C THR A 284 -33.22 -1.06 -54.12
N SER A 285 -32.66 -2.23 -53.76
CA SER A 285 -32.94 -3.52 -54.42
C SER A 285 -32.06 -4.67 -53.93
N TRP A 286 -32.72 -5.68 -53.35
CA TRP A 286 -32.61 -7.12 -53.60
C TRP A 286 -31.25 -7.74 -53.96
N TRP A 287 -30.78 -8.67 -53.12
CA TRP A 287 -30.39 -10.03 -53.55
C TRP A 287 -30.76 -11.08 -52.50
N VAL A 288 -31.32 -12.16 -53.04
CA VAL A 288 -31.83 -13.37 -52.39
C VAL A 288 -30.69 -14.38 -52.22
N GLY A 289 -30.67 -15.05 -51.07
CA GLY A 289 -30.41 -16.48 -50.91
C GLY A 289 -29.00 -17.02 -51.15
N ARG A 290 -28.40 -17.59 -50.09
CA ARG A 290 -28.00 -19.00 -50.14
C ARG A 290 -27.84 -19.60 -48.75
N ASP A 291 -28.53 -20.72 -48.56
CA ASP A 291 -28.30 -21.71 -47.52
C ASP A 291 -26.86 -22.24 -47.56
N GLN A 292 -26.26 -22.45 -46.39
CA GLN A 292 -25.40 -23.60 -46.18
C GLN A 292 -25.46 -24.04 -44.72
N LYS A 293 -26.36 -25.01 -44.46
CA LYS A 293 -26.15 -26.01 -43.40
C LYS A 293 -24.88 -26.78 -43.75
N SER A 294 -23.91 -26.82 -42.83
CA SER A 294 -22.91 -27.87 -42.82
C SER A 294 -22.77 -28.44 -41.41
N SER A 295 -23.00 -29.75 -41.38
CA SER A 295 -22.95 -30.76 -40.34
C SER A 295 -21.77 -30.71 -39.36
N TYR A 296 -22.13 -30.80 -38.07
CA TYR A 296 -21.55 -31.61 -36.99
C TYR A 296 -20.49 -32.66 -37.38
N ARG A 297 -19.36 -32.70 -36.65
CA ARG A 297 -18.99 -33.83 -35.77
C ARG A 297 -17.85 -33.47 -34.78
N PRO A 298 -17.84 -34.07 -33.57
CA PRO A 298 -16.87 -33.82 -32.50
C PRO A 298 -15.62 -34.70 -32.65
N TYR A 299 -14.51 -34.27 -32.05
CA TYR A 299 -13.23 -34.98 -32.05
C TYR A 299 -13.01 -35.62 -30.68
N ASP A 300 -13.16 -36.95 -30.61
CA ASP A 300 -12.58 -37.79 -29.57
C ASP A 300 -11.64 -38.80 -30.25
N ASP A 301 -10.45 -38.88 -29.65
CA ASP A 301 -9.60 -40.06 -29.47
C ASP A 301 -9.01 -40.79 -30.70
N LEU A 302 -7.69 -40.65 -30.89
CA LEU A 302 -6.82 -41.70 -31.47
C LEU A 302 -5.43 -41.63 -30.85
N ASP A 303 -5.25 -42.46 -29.84
CA ASP A 303 -3.97 -42.98 -29.39
C ASP A 303 -3.43 -44.04 -30.39
N GLN A 304 -2.10 -44.24 -30.38
CA GLN A 304 -1.27 -45.19 -31.14
C GLN A 304 -0.81 -44.83 -32.57
N ALA A 305 0.46 -44.42 -32.70
CA ALA A 305 1.53 -45.34 -33.16
C ALA A 305 2.94 -44.67 -33.17
N GLN A 306 3.77 -45.13 -32.23
CA GLN A 306 5.18 -45.52 -32.36
C GLN A 306 6.17 -44.68 -33.21
N GLY A 307 7.14 -44.08 -32.50
CA GLY A 307 8.38 -43.51 -33.04
C GLY A 307 9.58 -43.68 -32.09
N ARG A 308 10.07 -44.93 -31.99
CA ARG A 308 11.41 -45.42 -31.63
C ARG A 308 12.53 -44.37 -31.37
N LEU A 309 13.00 -44.23 -30.13
CA LEU A 309 14.41 -43.91 -29.79
C LEU A 309 14.86 -44.68 -28.53
N GLN A 310 16.15 -45.01 -28.50
CA GLN A 310 16.77 -46.16 -27.82
C GLN A 310 16.97 -45.99 -26.30
N ARG A 311 16.85 -47.10 -25.55
CA ARG A 311 17.37 -47.26 -24.17
C ARG A 311 18.86 -47.61 -24.20
N PRO A 312 19.67 -47.12 -23.24
CA PRO A 312 20.88 -47.80 -22.80
C PRO A 312 20.55 -48.87 -21.73
N GLN A 313 21.07 -50.08 -21.92
CA GLN A 313 21.18 -51.10 -20.87
C GLN A 313 22.48 -50.92 -20.08
N GLY A 314 22.44 -51.15 -18.77
CA GLY A 314 23.61 -51.20 -17.89
C GLY A 314 23.21 -51.39 -16.42
N TRP A 315 22.84 -52.64 -16.07
CA TRP A 315 22.64 -53.18 -14.72
C TRP A 315 24.04 -53.34 -14.06
N GLU A 316 24.26 -53.02 -12.79
CA GLU A 316 24.16 -53.96 -11.66
C GLU A 316 24.31 -53.24 -10.30
N ARG A 317 23.54 -53.67 -9.30
CA ARG A 317 23.80 -53.44 -7.86
C ARG A 317 24.42 -54.71 -7.26
N PRO A 318 25.35 -54.60 -6.30
CA PRO A 318 25.60 -55.67 -5.35
C PRO A 318 24.99 -55.36 -3.96
N THR A 319 24.23 -56.35 -3.52
CA THR A 319 23.97 -56.86 -2.16
C THR A 319 24.74 -56.30 -0.97
N ALA A 320 23.98 -56.13 0.12
CA ALA A 320 24.43 -55.95 1.50
C ALA A 320 24.97 -57.25 2.13
N GLN A 321 25.96 -57.11 3.01
CA GLN A 321 26.33 -58.07 4.07
C GLN A 321 26.91 -57.31 5.27
N VAL A 322 26.33 -57.64 6.44
CA VAL A 322 26.72 -57.44 7.86
C VAL A 322 26.79 -56.01 8.41
#